data_AF-A0A1D2WQD7-F1
#
_entry.id   AF-A0A1D2WQD7-F1
#
_cell.length_a   1.000
_cell.length_b   1.000
_cell.length_c   1.000
_cell.angle_alpha   90.00
_cell.angle_beta   90.00
_cell.angle_gamma   90.00
#
_symmetry.space_group_name_H-M   'P 1'
#
loop_
_entity.id
_entity.type
_entity.pdbx_description
1 polymer ?
#
loop_
_entity_poly.entity_id
_entity_poly.type
_entity_poly.pdbx_seq_one_letter_code
_entity_poly.pdbx_strand_id
1 'polypeptide(L)'
;MSEQKLEVFNVLNFLDNGYEIDDILNEGKFGTFPSAQDCIKYMIDEGYLKGEFNAAIHNDGKSLTAEEVSKKYTVAELKDLLRENGLKVSGKKQELVERLLPALSGEITVEPDNGESVDLALTDKAQEFLNENDWMDLYMFALVAFRFEDYETYRKNSSEDNIQTALKFCDEIISRALIANQFLVFIDALSAKAHVYAYDKDYESFLDYDLQRFILGLNPIVMDSQTYANYDAINYANVINLKNVIEQLDLGSLKKRFDKIWDKSNIKSITVPKKTCYKILQKALAGSDVEELNFNVTQKYFVRKFGV
;
A
#
# COMPACT_ATOMS: atom_id res chain seq x y z
N MET A 1 -15.96 -10.80 3.08
CA MET A 1 -16.78 -10.63 1.85
C MET A 1 -16.35 -9.38 1.09
N SER A 2 -16.27 -8.23 1.73
CA SER A 2 -15.72 -6.97 1.17
C SER A 2 -14.27 -7.11 0.67
N GLU A 3 -13.34 -7.55 1.52
CA GLU A 3 -11.92 -7.70 1.14
C GLU A 3 -11.72 -8.75 0.03
N GLN A 4 -12.49 -9.84 0.06
CA GLN A 4 -12.47 -10.85 -1.00
C GLN A 4 -12.95 -10.28 -2.33
N LYS A 5 -13.94 -9.39 -2.31
CA LYS A 5 -14.42 -8.68 -3.49
C LYS A 5 -13.33 -7.78 -4.10
N LEU A 6 -12.52 -7.12 -3.25
CA LEU A 6 -11.38 -6.32 -3.71
C LEU A 6 -10.29 -7.20 -4.33
N GLU A 7 -9.98 -8.35 -3.75
CA GLU A 7 -9.01 -9.31 -4.32
C GLU A 7 -9.47 -9.82 -5.69
N VAL A 8 -10.75 -10.20 -5.82
CA VAL A 8 -11.34 -10.62 -7.11
C VAL A 8 -11.28 -9.49 -8.13
N PHE A 9 -11.67 -8.27 -7.75
CA PHE A 9 -11.58 -7.10 -8.63
C PHE A 9 -10.15 -6.88 -9.11
N ASN A 10 -9.17 -6.94 -8.21
CA ASN A 10 -7.77 -6.72 -8.55
C ASN A 10 -7.27 -7.71 -9.61
N VAL A 11 -7.54 -9.02 -9.43
CA VAL A 11 -7.11 -10.04 -10.40
C VAL A 11 -7.78 -9.82 -11.75
N LEU A 12 -9.10 -9.61 -11.77
CA LEU A 12 -9.84 -9.38 -13.02
C LEU A 12 -9.35 -8.11 -13.73
N ASN A 13 -9.08 -7.03 -12.99
CA ASN A 13 -8.59 -5.77 -13.52
C ASN A 13 -7.20 -5.94 -14.15
N PHE A 14 -6.29 -6.68 -13.52
CA PHE A 14 -4.99 -6.98 -14.12
C PHE A 14 -5.12 -7.80 -15.42
N LEU A 15 -5.96 -8.84 -15.42
CA LEU A 15 -6.21 -9.63 -16.63
C LEU A 15 -6.81 -8.76 -17.76
N ASP A 16 -7.74 -7.86 -17.43
CA ASP A 16 -8.36 -6.93 -18.41
C ASP A 16 -7.33 -5.95 -19.01
N ASN A 17 -6.33 -5.59 -18.21
CA ASN A 17 -5.20 -4.75 -18.66
C ASN A 17 -4.09 -5.55 -19.36
N GLY A 18 -4.30 -6.84 -19.63
CA GLY A 18 -3.39 -7.67 -20.43
C GLY A 18 -2.20 -8.25 -19.67
N TYR A 19 -2.24 -8.25 -18.33
CA TYR A 19 -1.23 -8.94 -17.54
C TYR A 19 -1.41 -10.45 -17.64
N GLU A 20 -0.29 -11.18 -17.67
CA GLU A 20 -0.32 -12.64 -17.68
C GLU A 20 -0.72 -13.17 -16.29
N ILE A 21 -1.54 -14.22 -16.28
CA ILE A 21 -2.04 -14.79 -15.03
C ILE A 21 -0.92 -15.31 -14.13
N ASP A 22 0.14 -15.86 -14.72
CA ASP A 22 1.28 -16.37 -13.97
C ASP A 22 1.99 -15.26 -13.18
N ASP A 23 2.12 -14.06 -13.76
CA ASP A 23 2.67 -12.89 -13.07
C ASP A 23 1.77 -12.47 -11.89
N ILE A 24 0.45 -12.44 -12.12
CA ILE A 24 -0.53 -12.08 -11.07
C ILE A 24 -0.48 -13.07 -9.90
N LEU A 25 -0.35 -14.37 -10.17
CA LEU A 25 -0.33 -15.41 -9.15
C LEU A 25 0.99 -15.45 -8.37
N ASN A 26 2.12 -15.13 -9.04
CA ASN A 26 3.45 -15.14 -8.42
C ASN A 26 3.69 -13.89 -7.55
N GLU A 27 3.20 -12.72 -7.97
CA GLU A 27 3.40 -11.47 -7.24
C GLU A 27 2.25 -11.12 -6.28
N GLY A 28 1.08 -11.73 -6.48
CA GLY A 28 -0.13 -11.47 -5.74
C GLY A 28 -0.06 -11.93 -4.28
N LYS A 29 -0.50 -11.06 -3.37
CA LYS A 29 -0.76 -11.43 -1.97
C LYS A 29 -2.26 -11.69 -1.79
N PHE A 30 -2.63 -12.96 -1.69
CA PHE A 30 -4.01 -13.40 -1.48
C PHE A 30 -4.24 -13.62 0.02
N GLY A 31 -4.94 -12.69 0.68
CA GLY A 31 -5.22 -12.74 2.11
C GLY A 31 -6.56 -13.39 2.43
N THR A 32 -7.52 -13.34 1.50
CA THR A 32 -8.87 -13.91 1.71
C THR A 32 -9.07 -15.29 1.08
N PHE A 33 -8.16 -15.71 0.20
CA PHE A 33 -8.09 -17.06 -0.33
C PHE A 33 -6.92 -17.83 0.30
N PRO A 34 -7.04 -19.16 0.52
CA PRO A 34 -5.93 -19.95 1.03
C PRO A 34 -4.72 -20.00 0.08
N SER A 35 -4.96 -19.82 -1.22
CA SER A 35 -3.94 -19.79 -2.26
C SER A 35 -4.39 -18.97 -3.48
N ALA A 36 -3.44 -18.64 -4.34
CA ALA A 36 -3.70 -17.99 -5.63
C ALA A 36 -4.59 -18.89 -6.52
N GLN A 37 -4.38 -20.20 -6.48
CA GLN A 37 -5.17 -21.21 -7.19
C GLN A 37 -6.62 -21.26 -6.70
N ASP A 38 -6.85 -21.15 -5.40
CA ASP A 38 -8.20 -21.09 -4.83
C ASP A 38 -8.95 -19.84 -5.29
N CYS A 39 -8.23 -18.72 -5.49
CA CYS A 39 -8.81 -17.50 -6.07
C CYS A 39 -9.24 -17.72 -7.52
N ILE A 40 -8.39 -18.30 -8.37
CA ILE A 40 -8.72 -18.62 -9.76
C ILE A 40 -9.90 -19.59 -9.85
N LYS A 41 -9.86 -20.66 -9.06
CA LYS A 41 -10.94 -21.64 -9.01
C LYS A 41 -12.25 -21.00 -8.61
N TYR A 42 -12.24 -20.15 -7.58
CA TYR A 42 -13.41 -19.36 -7.20
C TYR A 42 -13.93 -18.52 -8.36
N MET A 43 -13.05 -17.83 -9.10
CA MET A 43 -13.46 -17.01 -10.24
C MET A 43 -14.03 -17.82 -11.40
N ILE A 44 -13.59 -19.05 -11.62
CA ILE A 44 -14.17 -19.99 -12.60
C ILE A 44 -15.53 -20.51 -12.11
N ASP A 45 -15.60 -20.97 -10.87
CA ASP A 45 -16.83 -21.50 -10.26
C ASP A 45 -17.93 -20.44 -10.21
N GLU A 46 -17.55 -19.18 -9.95
CA GLU A 46 -18.45 -18.02 -10.01
C GLU A 46 -18.68 -17.51 -11.44
N GLY A 47 -18.00 -18.05 -12.46
CA GLY A 47 -18.21 -17.70 -13.87
C GLY A 47 -17.66 -16.33 -14.28
N TYR A 48 -16.73 -15.76 -13.53
CA TYR A 48 -15.95 -14.59 -13.95
C TYR A 48 -14.89 -14.95 -15.00
N LEU A 49 -14.34 -16.17 -14.92
CA LEU A 49 -13.37 -16.70 -15.88
C LEU A 49 -13.96 -17.90 -16.62
N LYS A 50 -13.60 -18.03 -17.90
CA LYS A 50 -13.82 -19.23 -18.70
C LYS A 50 -12.48 -19.78 -19.18
N GLY A 51 -12.38 -21.09 -19.26
CA GLY A 51 -11.17 -21.80 -19.68
C GLY A 51 -10.87 -22.97 -18.77
N GLU A 52 -9.86 -23.75 -19.13
CA GLU A 52 -9.36 -24.83 -18.30
C GLU A 52 -8.18 -24.32 -17.48
N PHE A 53 -8.38 -24.20 -16.16
CA PHE A 53 -7.27 -24.02 -15.25
C PHE A 53 -6.64 -25.37 -14.95
N ASN A 54 -5.82 -25.85 -15.89
CA ASN A 54 -4.97 -27.02 -15.70
C ASN A 54 -3.70 -26.61 -14.95
N ALA A 55 -3.86 -26.06 -13.75
CA ALA A 55 -2.79 -26.22 -12.78
C ALA A 55 -2.78 -27.71 -12.46
N ALA A 56 -1.89 -28.47 -13.13
CA ALA A 56 -1.47 -29.73 -12.57
C ALA A 56 -1.08 -29.39 -11.14
N ILE A 57 -1.87 -29.85 -10.17
CA ILE A 57 -1.37 -29.97 -8.83
C ILE A 57 -0.23 -30.97 -9.03
N HIS A 58 1.00 -30.50 -9.18
CA HIS A 58 2.14 -31.25 -8.69
C HIS A 58 1.97 -31.27 -7.16
N ASN A 59 0.95 -32.01 -6.70
CA ASN A 59 1.19 -33.06 -5.74
C ASN A 59 2.10 -34.03 -6.51
N ASP A 60 3.37 -33.68 -6.66
CA ASP A 60 4.31 -34.71 -6.32
C ASP A 60 3.92 -35.03 -4.88
N GLY A 61 3.21 -36.14 -4.69
CA GLY A 61 2.68 -36.58 -3.40
C GLY A 61 3.78 -36.83 -2.37
N LYS A 62 4.97 -36.22 -2.51
CA LYS A 62 5.80 -35.84 -1.40
C LYS A 62 5.20 -34.62 -0.72
N SER A 63 4.21 -34.91 0.13
CA SER A 63 4.26 -34.30 1.46
C SER A 63 5.71 -34.41 1.93
N LEU A 64 6.40 -33.26 2.10
CA LEU A 64 7.71 -33.23 2.75
C LEU A 64 7.51 -33.97 4.07
N THR A 65 8.05 -35.18 4.17
CA THR A 65 7.86 -35.96 5.38
C THR A 65 8.67 -35.31 6.49
N ALA A 66 8.25 -35.46 7.75
CA ALA A 66 9.06 -35.03 8.88
C ALA A 66 10.50 -35.63 8.82
N GLU A 67 10.66 -36.76 8.15
CA GLU A 67 11.97 -37.39 7.92
C GLU A 67 12.82 -36.67 6.88
N GLU A 68 12.23 -36.17 5.80
CA GLU A 68 12.95 -35.42 4.76
C GLU A 68 13.39 -34.04 5.24
N VAL A 69 12.50 -33.32 5.93
CA VAL A 69 12.84 -32.02 6.54
C VAL A 69 13.91 -32.19 7.63
N SER A 70 13.80 -33.26 8.44
CA SER A 70 14.80 -33.59 9.45
C SER A 70 16.17 -33.97 8.85
N LYS A 71 16.21 -34.53 7.64
CA LYS A 71 17.47 -34.84 6.94
C LYS A 71 18.06 -33.62 6.23
N LYS A 72 17.22 -32.75 5.68
CA LYS A 72 17.62 -31.57 4.91
C LYS A 72 18.17 -30.45 5.79
N TYR A 73 17.59 -30.24 6.97
CA TYR A 73 17.94 -29.12 7.84
C TYR A 73 18.53 -29.56 9.19
N THR A 74 19.51 -28.78 9.66
CA THR A 74 20.06 -28.86 11.01
C THR A 74 19.12 -28.19 12.02
N VAL A 75 19.33 -28.46 13.31
CA VAL A 75 18.52 -27.83 14.38
C VAL A 75 18.67 -26.31 14.40
N ALA A 76 19.82 -25.78 13.99
CA ALA A 76 20.04 -24.34 13.89
C ALA A 76 19.18 -23.74 12.76
N GLU A 77 19.29 -24.29 11.54
CA GLU A 77 18.52 -23.84 10.38
C GLU A 77 17.00 -23.96 10.59
N LEU A 78 16.53 -25.04 11.23
CA LEU A 78 15.11 -25.18 11.58
C LEU A 78 14.63 -24.08 12.54
N LYS A 79 15.48 -23.66 13.49
CA LYS A 79 15.13 -22.57 14.42
C LYS A 79 15.15 -21.21 13.75
N ASP A 80 16.04 -21.02 12.79
CA ASP A 80 16.11 -19.77 12.03
C ASP A 80 14.87 -19.65 11.12
N LEU A 81 14.52 -20.70 10.38
CA LEU A 81 13.28 -20.76 9.59
C LEU A 81 12.03 -20.57 10.47
N LEU A 82 11.97 -21.20 11.65
CA LEU A 82 10.86 -20.98 12.60
C LEU A 82 10.82 -19.53 13.08
N ARG A 83 11.97 -18.87 13.29
CA ARG A 83 12.02 -17.47 13.71
C ARG A 83 11.54 -16.52 12.61
N GLU A 84 11.93 -16.79 11.37
CA GLU A 84 11.48 -16.06 10.18
C GLU A 84 9.95 -16.17 9.99
N ASN A 85 9.39 -17.35 10.28
CA ASN A 85 7.95 -17.61 10.22
C ASN A 85 7.19 -17.21 11.50
N GLY A 86 7.84 -16.56 12.48
CA GLY A 86 7.21 -16.14 13.73
C GLY A 86 6.76 -17.29 14.66
N LEU A 87 7.27 -18.49 14.44
CA LEU A 87 6.91 -19.71 15.16
C LEU A 87 7.85 -19.98 16.35
N LYS A 88 7.35 -20.70 17.35
CA LYS A 88 8.10 -21.05 18.56
C LYS A 88 9.35 -21.88 18.22
N VAL A 89 10.53 -21.47 18.70
CA VAL A 89 11.85 -22.10 18.40
C VAL A 89 12.36 -23.08 19.48
N SER A 90 11.57 -23.35 20.51
CA SER A 90 11.91 -24.33 21.56
C SER A 90 11.28 -25.70 21.26
N GLY A 91 11.97 -26.76 21.69
CA GLY A 91 11.54 -28.15 21.49
C GLY A 91 12.65 -29.06 20.97
N LYS A 92 12.33 -30.36 20.87
CA LYS A 92 13.19 -31.37 20.24
C LYS A 92 13.13 -31.23 18.72
N LYS A 93 14.14 -31.75 18.00
CA LYS A 93 14.24 -31.61 16.53
C LYS A 93 12.96 -32.01 15.79
N GLN A 94 12.35 -33.14 16.16
CA GLN A 94 11.10 -33.61 15.56
C GLN A 94 9.94 -32.61 15.76
N GLU A 95 9.81 -32.04 16.97
CA GLU A 95 8.79 -31.04 17.28
C GLU A 95 9.00 -29.73 16.50
N LEU A 96 10.27 -29.37 16.20
CA LEU A 96 10.60 -28.22 15.36
C LEU A 96 10.20 -28.48 13.90
N VAL A 97 10.46 -29.69 13.42
CA VAL A 97 10.10 -30.12 12.06
C VAL A 97 8.58 -30.15 11.88
N GLU A 98 7.84 -30.80 12.77
CA GLU A 98 6.37 -30.88 12.70
C GLU A 98 5.72 -29.49 12.71
N ARG A 99 6.31 -28.54 13.43
CA ARG A 99 5.84 -27.16 13.50
C ARG A 99 6.13 -26.37 12.24
N LEU A 100 7.23 -26.67 11.56
CA LEU A 100 7.67 -25.97 10.36
C LEU A 100 7.05 -26.55 9.08
N LEU A 101 6.59 -27.81 9.12
CA LEU A 101 6.00 -28.51 7.98
C LEU A 101 4.87 -27.72 7.28
N PRO A 102 3.87 -27.17 7.98
CA PRO A 102 2.81 -26.37 7.35
C PRO A 102 3.32 -25.10 6.65
N ALA A 103 4.40 -24.51 7.17
CA ALA A 103 5.00 -23.29 6.62
C ALA A 103 5.88 -23.57 5.40
N LEU A 104 6.57 -24.71 5.38
CA LEU A 104 7.37 -25.16 4.22
C LEU A 104 6.52 -25.75 3.10
N SER A 105 5.32 -26.26 3.41
CA SER A 105 4.33 -26.66 2.40
C SER A 105 3.63 -25.48 1.72
N GLY A 106 4.02 -24.23 2.03
CA GLY A 106 3.49 -23.00 1.45
C GLY A 106 4.35 -22.36 0.34
N GLU A 107 5.54 -22.90 0.04
CA GLU A 107 6.28 -22.52 -1.18
C GLU A 107 5.72 -23.30 -2.37
N ILE A 108 4.66 -22.76 -2.98
CA ILE A 108 4.13 -23.27 -4.25
C ILE A 108 4.98 -22.64 -5.37
N THR A 109 5.92 -23.42 -5.92
CA THR A 109 6.47 -23.09 -7.25
C THR A 109 5.42 -23.47 -8.29
N VAL A 110 4.85 -22.46 -8.95
CA VAL A 110 4.02 -22.66 -10.14
C VAL A 110 4.97 -22.95 -11.30
N GLU A 111 5.26 -24.23 -11.54
CA GLU A 111 5.81 -24.65 -12.82
C GLU A 111 4.65 -25.14 -13.69
N PRO A 112 4.37 -24.50 -14.85
CA PRO A 112 3.39 -25.02 -15.78
C PRO A 112 3.87 -26.40 -16.25
N ASP A 113 3.09 -27.44 -15.94
CA ASP A 113 3.38 -28.79 -16.43
C ASP A 113 3.34 -28.75 -17.97
N ASN A 114 4.51 -28.89 -18.58
CA ASN A 114 4.72 -28.99 -20.03
C ASN A 114 4.43 -27.75 -20.88
N GLY A 115 4.49 -26.53 -20.33
CA GLY A 115 4.40 -25.31 -21.14
C GLY A 115 3.05 -25.13 -21.85
N GLU A 116 1.98 -25.72 -21.30
CA GLU A 116 0.62 -25.40 -21.72
C GLU A 116 0.19 -24.08 -21.06
N SER A 117 -0.09 -23.09 -21.89
CA SER A 117 -0.58 -21.78 -21.48
C SER A 117 -1.90 -21.90 -20.72
N VAL A 118 -2.03 -21.19 -19.60
CA VAL A 118 -3.31 -20.99 -18.91
C VAL A 118 -4.21 -20.13 -19.80
N ASP A 119 -5.06 -20.76 -20.61
CA ASP A 119 -6.02 -20.07 -21.49
C ASP A 119 -7.27 -19.67 -20.69
N LEU A 120 -7.09 -18.71 -19.78
CA LEU A 120 -8.18 -18.10 -19.03
C LEU A 120 -8.59 -16.78 -19.69
N ALA A 121 -9.87 -16.69 -20.03
CA ALA A 121 -10.46 -15.50 -20.60
C ALA A 121 -11.53 -14.92 -19.67
N LEU A 122 -11.62 -13.60 -19.64
CA LEU A 122 -12.72 -12.90 -18.98
C LEU A 122 -14.05 -13.25 -19.64
N THR A 123 -15.09 -13.39 -18.83
CA THR A 123 -16.47 -13.54 -19.29
C THR A 123 -17.19 -12.19 -19.32
N ASP A 124 -18.37 -12.14 -19.94
CA ASP A 124 -19.23 -10.95 -19.88
C ASP A 124 -19.59 -10.58 -18.43
N LYS A 125 -19.73 -11.58 -17.53
CA LYS A 125 -19.97 -11.37 -16.10
C LYS A 125 -18.79 -10.67 -15.44
N ALA A 126 -17.55 -11.02 -15.79
CA ALA A 126 -16.38 -10.30 -15.29
C ALA A 126 -16.35 -8.87 -15.79
N GLN A 127 -16.65 -8.62 -17.06
CA GLN A 127 -16.68 -7.26 -17.60
C GLN A 127 -17.76 -6.41 -16.92
N GLU A 128 -18.95 -6.96 -16.72
CA GLU A 128 -20.04 -6.29 -15.97
C GLU A 128 -19.60 -5.97 -14.55
N PHE A 129 -18.99 -6.93 -13.85
CA PHE A 129 -18.47 -6.73 -12.51
C PHE A 129 -17.40 -5.64 -12.44
N LEU A 130 -16.45 -5.61 -13.39
CA LEU A 130 -15.43 -4.56 -13.47
C LEU A 130 -16.08 -3.18 -13.68
N ASN A 131 -17.02 -3.08 -14.61
CA ASN A 131 -17.72 -1.81 -14.90
C ASN A 131 -18.54 -1.31 -13.72
N GLU A 132 -19.25 -2.18 -13.00
CA GLU A 132 -20.04 -1.81 -11.82
C GLU A 132 -19.17 -1.41 -10.62
N ASN A 133 -17.90 -1.83 -10.62
CA ASN A 133 -16.98 -1.66 -9.51
C ASN A 133 -15.71 -0.88 -9.88
N ASP A 134 -15.75 -0.10 -10.96
CA ASP A 134 -14.65 0.76 -11.44
C ASP A 134 -14.07 1.69 -10.35
N TRP A 135 -14.89 2.10 -9.38
CA TRP A 135 -14.50 2.86 -8.20
C TRP A 135 -13.45 2.16 -7.33
N MET A 136 -13.31 0.83 -7.43
CA MET A 136 -12.29 0.07 -6.71
C MET A 136 -10.89 0.35 -7.23
N ASP A 137 -10.74 0.63 -8.54
CA ASP A 137 -9.46 1.02 -9.12
C ASP A 137 -8.97 2.34 -8.50
N LEU A 138 -9.86 3.33 -8.38
CA LEU A 138 -9.59 4.57 -7.66
C LEU A 138 -9.24 4.32 -6.18
N TYR A 139 -9.95 3.41 -5.51
CA TYR A 139 -9.64 3.06 -4.13
C TYR A 139 -8.22 2.50 -4.00
N MET A 140 -7.86 1.57 -4.89
CA MET A 140 -6.54 0.94 -4.92
C MET A 140 -5.43 1.95 -5.23
N PHE A 141 -5.71 2.92 -6.11
CA PHE A 141 -4.76 3.95 -6.47
C PHE A 141 -4.54 4.99 -5.35
N ALA A 142 -5.61 5.44 -4.69
CA ALA A 142 -5.55 6.64 -3.83
C ALA A 142 -5.89 6.41 -2.36
N LEU A 143 -6.65 5.37 -2.01
CA LEU A 143 -7.35 5.28 -0.72
C LEU A 143 -6.96 4.06 0.13
N VAL A 144 -5.96 3.28 -0.29
CA VAL A 144 -5.49 2.06 0.42
C VAL A 144 -4.98 2.30 1.84
N ALA A 145 -4.68 3.56 2.20
CA ALA A 145 -4.40 3.95 3.59
C ALA A 145 -5.62 3.80 4.53
N PHE A 146 -6.81 3.64 3.96
CA PHE A 146 -8.07 3.49 4.70
C PHE A 146 -8.67 2.11 4.47
N ARG A 147 -9.45 1.64 5.44
CA ARG A 147 -10.11 0.33 5.35
C ARG A 147 -11.09 0.34 4.17
N PHE A 148 -10.99 -0.67 3.32
CA PHE A 148 -11.83 -0.82 2.14
C PHE A 148 -13.33 -0.77 2.47
N GLU A 149 -13.73 -1.43 3.57
CA GLU A 149 -15.12 -1.47 4.05
C GLU A 149 -15.69 -0.08 4.38
N ASP A 150 -14.86 0.80 4.94
CA ASP A 150 -15.26 2.15 5.31
C ASP A 150 -15.56 2.96 4.05
N TYR A 151 -14.70 2.85 3.03
CA TYR A 151 -14.91 3.52 1.75
C TYR A 151 -16.07 2.89 0.95
N GLU A 152 -16.19 1.56 0.90
CA GLU A 152 -17.30 0.89 0.22
C GLU A 152 -18.65 1.34 0.82
N THR A 153 -18.73 1.41 2.15
CA THR A 153 -19.93 1.90 2.85
C THR A 153 -20.20 3.36 2.52
N TYR A 154 -19.16 4.20 2.50
CA TYR A 154 -19.30 5.59 2.13
C TYR A 154 -19.83 5.77 0.70
N ARG A 155 -19.23 5.06 -0.27
CA ARG A 155 -19.62 5.08 -1.68
C ARG A 155 -21.06 4.62 -1.88
N LYS A 156 -21.48 3.54 -1.22
CA LYS A 156 -22.88 3.04 -1.30
C LYS A 156 -23.92 4.09 -0.90
N ASN A 157 -23.55 5.04 -0.04
CA ASN A 157 -24.42 6.12 0.43
C ASN A 157 -24.23 7.44 -0.34
N SER A 158 -23.36 7.47 -1.35
CA SER A 158 -23.08 8.65 -2.15
C SER A 158 -23.91 8.66 -3.43
N SER A 159 -24.38 9.84 -3.84
CA SER A 159 -25.01 10.07 -5.14
C SER A 159 -24.07 10.78 -6.14
N GLU A 160 -22.82 11.01 -5.75
CA GLU A 160 -21.81 11.68 -6.56
C GLU A 160 -21.07 10.66 -7.45
N ASP A 161 -20.28 11.16 -8.40
CA ASP A 161 -19.33 10.32 -9.15
C ASP A 161 -18.18 9.84 -8.26
N ASN A 162 -17.42 8.86 -8.76
CA ASN A 162 -16.34 8.21 -8.02
C ASN A 162 -15.28 9.19 -7.49
N ILE A 163 -14.90 10.21 -8.28
CA ILE A 163 -13.88 11.20 -7.90
C ILE A 163 -14.42 12.06 -6.76
N GLN A 164 -15.62 12.62 -6.94
CA GLN A 164 -16.20 13.53 -5.97
C GLN A 164 -16.59 12.79 -4.68
N THR A 165 -17.02 11.53 -4.75
CA THR A 165 -17.19 10.66 -3.58
C THR A 165 -15.88 10.48 -2.81
N ALA A 166 -14.77 10.16 -3.50
CA ALA A 166 -13.47 9.98 -2.87
C ALA A 166 -12.91 11.28 -2.24
N LEU A 167 -13.09 12.42 -2.90
CA LEU A 167 -12.69 13.73 -2.37
C LEU A 167 -13.45 14.06 -1.09
N LYS A 168 -14.77 13.87 -1.07
CA LYS A 168 -15.60 14.08 0.12
C LYS A 168 -15.25 13.13 1.26
N PHE A 169 -14.98 11.86 0.95
CA PHE A 169 -14.49 10.89 1.94
C PHE A 169 -13.19 11.38 2.61
N CYS A 170 -12.22 11.85 1.83
CA CYS A 170 -10.99 12.42 2.36
C CYS A 170 -11.25 13.67 3.22
N ASP A 171 -12.14 14.58 2.78
CA ASP A 171 -12.48 15.81 3.51
C ASP A 171 -13.12 15.54 4.87
N GLU A 172 -13.99 14.52 4.97
CA GLU A 172 -14.57 14.11 6.24
C GLU A 172 -13.52 13.50 7.18
N ILE A 173 -12.57 12.73 6.67
CA ILE A 173 -11.46 12.18 7.47
C ILE A 173 -10.55 13.31 7.95
N ILE A 174 -10.15 14.22 7.05
CA ILE A 174 -9.35 15.40 7.38
C ILE A 174 -10.00 16.20 8.52
N SER A 175 -11.30 16.47 8.40
CA SER A 175 -12.06 17.24 9.38
C SER A 175 -12.10 16.53 10.76
N ARG A 176 -12.41 15.23 10.77
CA ARG A 176 -12.46 14.44 12.00
C ARG A 176 -11.09 14.31 12.67
N ALA A 177 -10.05 14.03 11.88
CA ALA A 177 -8.69 13.87 12.37
C ALA A 177 -8.14 15.16 12.99
N LEU A 178 -8.46 16.33 12.40
CA LEU A 178 -8.12 17.63 12.98
C LEU A 178 -8.81 17.88 14.33
N ILE A 179 -10.09 17.54 14.46
CA ILE A 179 -10.84 17.69 15.73
C ILE A 179 -10.28 16.74 16.80
N ALA A 180 -9.94 15.51 16.40
CA ALA A 180 -9.43 14.47 17.29
C ALA A 180 -7.92 14.56 17.56
N ASN A 181 -7.20 15.52 16.97
CA ASN A 181 -5.74 15.62 17.00
C ASN A 181 -5.00 14.34 16.54
N GLN A 182 -5.57 13.64 15.55
CA GLN A 182 -4.98 12.43 14.96
C GLN A 182 -4.10 12.80 13.76
N PHE A 183 -2.90 13.32 14.03
CA PHE A 183 -2.06 13.91 12.99
C PHE A 183 -1.64 12.92 11.88
N LEU A 184 -1.33 11.66 12.20
CA LEU A 184 -0.98 10.66 11.18
C LEU A 184 -2.17 10.37 10.24
N VAL A 185 -3.35 10.16 10.79
CA VAL A 185 -4.57 9.99 9.98
C VAL A 185 -4.83 11.22 9.10
N PHE A 186 -4.60 12.42 9.63
CA PHE A 186 -4.74 13.66 8.90
C PHE A 186 -3.76 13.79 7.72
N ILE A 187 -2.47 13.45 7.91
CA ILE A 187 -1.47 13.54 6.84
C ILE A 187 -1.69 12.46 5.77
N ASP A 188 -2.15 11.27 6.17
CA ASP A 188 -2.51 10.19 5.24
C ASP A 188 -3.73 10.58 4.40
N ALA A 189 -4.73 11.25 5.00
CA ALA A 189 -5.90 11.74 4.26
C ALA A 189 -5.58 12.88 3.29
N LEU A 190 -4.63 13.76 3.63
CA LEU A 190 -4.10 14.75 2.69
C LEU A 190 -3.38 14.08 1.51
N SER A 191 -2.56 13.05 1.81
CA SER A 191 -1.86 12.27 0.80
C SER A 191 -2.84 11.57 -0.14
N ALA A 192 -3.84 10.88 0.41
CA ALA A 192 -4.89 10.21 -0.34
C ALA A 192 -5.66 11.18 -1.22
N LYS A 193 -6.06 12.34 -0.68
CA LYS A 193 -6.74 13.39 -1.44
C LYS A 193 -5.90 13.89 -2.62
N ALA A 194 -4.59 14.06 -2.44
CA ALA A 194 -3.70 14.39 -3.54
C ALA A 194 -3.77 13.33 -4.64
N HIS A 195 -3.67 12.04 -4.29
CA HIS A 195 -3.72 10.94 -5.26
C HIS A 195 -5.08 10.83 -5.98
N VAL A 196 -6.19 11.17 -5.33
CA VAL A 196 -7.49 11.27 -6.04
C VAL A 196 -7.42 12.32 -7.16
N TYR A 197 -6.78 13.47 -6.94
CA TYR A 197 -6.58 14.45 -8.01
C TYR A 197 -5.61 13.96 -9.09
N ALA A 198 -4.56 13.23 -8.74
CA ALA A 198 -3.68 12.62 -9.74
C ALA A 198 -4.41 11.60 -10.62
N TYR A 199 -5.31 10.79 -10.02
CA TYR A 199 -6.16 9.87 -10.77
C TYR A 199 -7.04 10.62 -11.78
N ASP A 200 -7.59 11.77 -11.38
CA ASP A 200 -8.36 12.67 -12.24
C ASP A 200 -7.49 13.54 -13.17
N LYS A 201 -6.17 13.33 -13.19
CA LYS A 201 -5.17 14.09 -13.98
C LYS A 201 -5.11 15.59 -13.63
N ASP A 202 -5.66 16.00 -12.50
CA ASP A 202 -5.50 17.34 -11.92
C ASP A 202 -4.20 17.42 -11.11
N TYR A 203 -3.08 17.48 -11.84
CA TYR A 203 -1.75 17.54 -11.24
C TYR A 203 -1.48 18.86 -10.49
N GLU A 204 -2.24 19.92 -10.78
CA GLU A 204 -2.14 21.21 -10.10
C GLU A 204 -2.71 21.12 -8.67
N SER A 205 -3.86 20.46 -8.51
CA SER A 205 -4.43 20.17 -7.20
C SER A 205 -3.63 19.09 -6.46
N PHE A 206 -3.19 18.03 -7.15
CA PHE A 206 -2.26 17.05 -6.57
C PHE A 206 -1.07 17.75 -5.91
N LEU A 207 -0.40 18.64 -6.64
CA LEU A 207 0.79 19.33 -6.16
C LEU A 207 0.49 20.24 -4.96
N ASP A 208 -0.66 20.94 -4.96
CA ASP A 208 -1.05 21.80 -3.83
C ASP A 208 -1.21 20.97 -2.53
N TYR A 209 -1.85 19.78 -2.58
CA TYR A 209 -2.06 18.91 -1.41
C TYR A 209 -0.81 18.11 -1.02
N ASP A 210 -0.04 17.60 -1.99
CA ASP A 210 1.17 16.83 -1.69
C ASP A 210 2.30 17.74 -1.15
N LEU A 211 2.30 19.02 -1.54
CA LEU A 211 3.16 20.03 -0.94
C LEU A 211 2.70 20.42 0.48
N GLN A 212 1.39 20.46 0.71
CA GLN A 212 0.83 20.69 2.04
C GLN A 212 1.22 19.55 2.99
N ARG A 213 1.15 18.30 2.53
CA ARG A 213 1.63 17.10 3.22
C ARG A 213 3.10 17.27 3.63
N PHE A 214 3.98 17.64 2.70
CA PHE A 214 5.40 17.88 3.00
C PHE A 214 5.61 18.95 4.09
N ILE A 215 4.90 20.08 3.99
CA ILE A 215 5.02 21.21 4.92
C ILE A 215 4.61 20.81 6.33
N LEU A 216 3.49 20.09 6.45
CA LEU A 216 2.96 19.60 7.71
C LEU A 216 3.80 18.45 8.26
N GLY A 217 4.45 17.68 7.38
CA GLY A 217 5.49 16.71 7.72
C GLY A 217 6.52 17.29 8.69
N LEU A 218 7.03 18.46 8.35
CA LEU A 218 8.02 19.20 9.14
C LEU A 218 7.41 20.05 10.28
N ASN A 219 6.09 20.22 10.31
CA ASN A 219 5.37 21.04 11.30
C ASN A 219 4.10 20.32 11.78
N PRO A 220 4.25 19.19 12.48
CA PRO A 220 3.11 18.40 12.92
C PRO A 220 2.24 19.20 13.91
N ILE A 221 0.94 18.98 13.85
CA ILE A 221 -0.05 19.74 14.64
C ILE A 221 0.07 19.34 16.12
N VAL A 222 -0.12 18.05 16.42
CA VAL A 222 0.05 17.42 17.75
C VAL A 222 0.34 15.93 17.54
N MET A 223 1.30 15.37 18.27
CA MET A 223 1.57 13.93 18.37
C MET A 223 1.99 13.60 19.81
N ASP A 224 1.81 12.37 20.25
CA ASP A 224 2.38 11.89 21.51
C ASP A 224 3.89 11.63 21.37
N SER A 225 4.59 11.48 22.51
CA SER A 225 6.04 11.32 22.54
C SER A 225 6.54 10.04 21.86
N GLN A 226 5.76 8.95 21.92
CA GLN A 226 6.13 7.69 21.29
C GLN A 226 6.02 7.79 19.77
N THR A 227 4.97 8.46 19.27
CA THR A 227 4.81 8.76 17.86
C THR A 227 5.96 9.64 17.38
N TYR A 228 6.34 10.69 18.12
CA TYR A 228 7.48 11.54 17.75
C TYR A 228 8.81 10.80 17.61
N ALA A 229 9.06 9.77 18.43
CA ALA A 229 10.33 9.05 18.43
C ALA A 229 10.56 8.24 17.14
N ASN A 230 9.48 7.83 16.46
CA ASN A 230 9.52 7.00 15.25
C ASN A 230 9.00 7.75 14.02
N TYR A 231 8.83 9.07 14.12
CA TYR A 231 8.21 9.87 13.08
C TYR A 231 9.22 10.39 12.07
N ASP A 232 9.06 9.96 10.82
CA ASP A 232 9.79 10.51 9.68
C ASP A 232 9.13 11.78 9.17
N ALA A 233 9.72 12.93 9.50
CA ALA A 233 9.21 14.24 9.12
C ALA A 233 9.20 14.48 7.60
N ILE A 234 10.08 13.80 6.87
CA ILE A 234 10.20 13.81 5.42
C ILE A 234 9.88 12.40 4.92
N ASN A 235 8.82 12.26 4.14
CA ASN A 235 8.45 10.98 3.57
C ASN A 235 9.04 10.83 2.17
N TYR A 236 9.71 9.70 1.92
CA TYR A 236 10.39 9.43 0.65
C TYR A 236 9.44 9.40 -0.55
N ALA A 237 8.29 8.72 -0.44
CA ALA A 237 7.31 8.63 -1.52
C ALA A 237 6.75 10.03 -1.90
N ASN A 238 6.45 10.87 -0.92
CA ASN A 238 6.04 12.25 -1.15
C ASN A 238 7.10 13.07 -1.89
N VAL A 239 8.39 12.91 -1.57
CA VAL A 239 9.47 13.59 -2.31
C VAL A 239 9.51 13.13 -3.78
N ILE A 240 9.40 11.82 -4.02
CA ILE A 240 9.34 11.28 -5.39
C ILE A 240 8.15 11.83 -6.15
N ASN A 241 6.96 11.79 -5.56
CA ASN A 241 5.74 12.21 -6.24
C ASN A 241 5.79 13.70 -6.60
N LEU A 242 6.23 14.55 -5.66
CA LEU A 242 6.48 15.96 -5.92
C LEU A 242 7.45 16.15 -7.08
N LYS A 243 8.59 15.43 -7.08
CA LYS A 243 9.59 15.54 -8.14
C LYS A 243 9.01 15.18 -9.51
N ASN A 244 8.33 14.04 -9.61
CA ASN A 244 7.76 13.53 -10.86
C ASN A 244 6.78 14.54 -11.48
N VAL A 245 5.92 15.14 -10.65
CA VAL A 245 4.94 16.12 -11.13
C VAL A 245 5.60 17.47 -11.45
N ILE A 246 6.55 17.91 -10.63
CA ILE A 246 7.27 19.18 -10.85
C ILE A 246 8.05 19.17 -12.17
N GLU A 247 8.63 18.03 -12.55
CA GLU A 247 9.37 17.89 -13.81
C GLU A 247 8.47 17.91 -15.05
N GLN A 248 7.17 17.61 -14.89
CA GLN A 248 6.19 17.53 -15.98
C GLN A 248 5.33 18.79 -16.14
N LEU A 249 5.24 19.64 -15.12
CA LEU A 249 4.40 20.84 -15.12
C LEU A 249 5.21 22.13 -15.35
N ASP A 250 4.64 23.05 -16.14
CA ASP A 250 5.11 24.44 -16.18
C ASP A 250 4.61 25.22 -14.96
N LEU A 251 5.28 25.02 -13.83
CA LEU A 251 4.87 25.55 -12.52
C LEU A 251 5.11 27.05 -12.33
N GLY A 252 5.89 27.68 -13.22
CA GLY A 252 6.53 28.95 -12.94
C GLY A 252 7.43 28.88 -11.69
N SER A 253 6.98 29.42 -10.56
CA SER A 253 7.79 29.53 -9.34
C SER A 253 7.32 28.61 -8.22
N LEU A 254 8.06 27.51 -8.01
CA LEU A 254 7.87 26.60 -6.86
C LEU A 254 7.87 27.34 -5.52
N LYS A 255 8.68 28.39 -5.38
CA LYS A 255 8.71 29.20 -4.15
C LYS A 255 7.40 29.93 -3.89
N LYS A 256 6.82 30.56 -4.91
CA LYS A 256 5.52 31.25 -4.78
C LYS A 256 4.42 30.25 -4.41
N ARG A 257 4.41 29.08 -5.04
CA ARG A 257 3.47 28.00 -4.73
C ARG A 257 3.64 27.51 -3.29
N PHE A 258 4.87 27.22 -2.87
CA PHE A 258 5.18 26.86 -1.49
C PHE A 258 4.69 27.90 -0.49
N ASP A 259 4.87 29.19 -0.76
CA ASP A 259 4.42 30.25 0.15
C ASP A 259 2.89 30.26 0.30
N LYS A 260 2.16 30.13 -0.81
CA LYS A 260 0.69 30.03 -0.83
C LYS A 260 0.22 28.82 -0.01
N ILE A 261 0.85 27.65 -0.19
CA ILE A 261 0.44 26.42 0.50
C ILE A 261 0.81 26.46 1.99
N TRP A 262 1.95 27.04 2.34
CA TRP A 262 2.31 27.27 3.74
C TRP A 262 1.21 28.05 4.47
N ASP A 263 0.71 29.12 3.85
CA ASP A 263 -0.29 29.99 4.46
C ASP A 263 -1.65 29.26 4.61
N LYS A 264 -1.99 28.37 3.67
CA LYS A 264 -3.17 27.48 3.75
C LYS A 264 -3.03 26.35 4.77
N SER A 265 -1.81 26.00 5.17
CA SER A 265 -1.55 24.85 6.04
C SER A 265 -1.93 25.09 7.51
N ASN A 266 -2.34 26.31 7.88
CA ASN A 266 -2.84 26.66 9.22
C ASN A 266 -1.92 26.19 10.38
N ILE A 267 -0.60 26.29 10.19
CA ILE A 267 0.41 25.83 11.15
C ILE A 267 0.32 26.66 12.44
N LYS A 268 -0.19 26.04 13.52
CA LYS A 268 -0.34 26.71 14.83
C LYS A 268 0.96 26.76 15.63
N SER A 269 1.82 25.75 15.51
CA SER A 269 3.10 25.65 16.22
C SER A 269 4.20 25.34 15.21
N ILE A 270 5.11 26.30 15.01
CA ILE A 270 6.22 26.12 14.08
C ILE A 270 7.30 25.26 14.75
N THR A 271 7.58 24.10 14.18
CA THR A 271 8.70 23.22 14.58
C THR A 271 9.91 23.49 13.71
N VAL A 272 9.71 23.50 12.39
CA VAL A 272 10.75 23.86 11.42
C VAL A 272 10.36 25.18 10.74
N PRO A 273 11.19 26.23 10.80
CA PRO A 273 10.85 27.54 10.22
C PRO A 273 10.59 27.48 8.70
N LYS A 274 9.64 28.29 8.19
CA LYS A 274 9.24 28.37 6.76
C LYS A 274 10.43 28.36 5.78
N LYS A 275 11.42 29.23 6.01
CA LYS A 275 12.62 29.32 5.17
C LYS A 275 13.46 28.03 5.20
N THR A 276 13.51 27.36 6.34
CA THR A 276 14.21 26.08 6.49
C THR A 276 13.43 24.96 5.82
N CYS A 277 12.10 24.88 5.99
CA CYS A 277 11.27 23.90 5.29
C CYS A 277 11.47 23.97 3.78
N TYR A 278 11.46 25.18 3.20
CA TYR A 278 11.70 25.33 1.77
C TYR A 278 13.11 24.87 1.35
N LYS A 279 14.14 25.13 2.15
CA LYS A 279 15.50 24.63 1.87
C LYS A 279 15.58 23.10 1.93
N ILE A 280 14.87 22.48 2.87
CA ILE A 280 14.81 21.01 2.98
C ILE A 280 14.11 20.44 1.76
N LEU A 281 12.99 21.03 1.33
CA LEU A 281 12.30 20.65 0.10
C LEU A 281 13.25 20.70 -1.11
N GLN A 282 13.98 21.81 -1.29
CA GLN A 282 14.93 21.95 -2.39
C GLN A 282 16.02 20.88 -2.36
N LYS A 283 16.55 20.54 -1.18
CA LYS A 283 17.55 19.48 -1.02
C LYS A 283 16.99 18.11 -1.36
N ALA A 284 15.80 17.79 -0.86
CA ALA A 284 15.12 16.53 -1.12
C ALA A 284 14.84 16.35 -2.62
N LEU A 285 14.30 17.38 -3.29
CA LEU A 285 14.05 17.37 -4.74
C LEU A 285 15.35 17.27 -5.57
N ALA A 286 16.47 17.79 -5.06
CA ALA A 286 17.78 17.66 -5.68
C ALA A 286 18.43 16.27 -5.48
N GLY A 287 17.73 15.32 -4.83
CA GLY A 287 18.21 13.95 -4.63
C GLY A 287 19.10 13.77 -3.40
N SER A 288 19.01 14.65 -2.40
CA SER A 288 19.66 14.39 -1.11
C SER A 288 19.04 13.17 -0.42
N ASP A 289 19.85 12.44 0.34
CA ASP A 289 19.40 11.29 1.13
C ASP A 289 18.32 11.71 2.15
N VAL A 290 17.13 11.11 2.03
CA VAL A 290 15.97 11.42 2.87
C VAL A 290 16.18 10.94 4.31
N GLU A 291 16.88 9.83 4.53
CA GLU A 291 17.19 9.34 5.87
C GLU A 291 18.15 10.29 6.59
N GLU A 292 19.18 10.76 5.88
CA GLU A 292 20.11 11.77 6.42
C GLU A 292 19.40 13.10 6.72
N LEU A 293 18.49 13.53 5.84
CA LEU A 293 17.69 14.73 6.08
C LEU A 293 16.77 14.56 7.30
N ASN A 294 16.10 13.42 7.46
CA ASN A 294 15.28 13.11 8.62
C ASN A 294 16.10 13.12 9.91
N PHE A 295 17.24 12.43 9.94
CA PHE A 295 18.15 12.44 11.08
C PHE A 295 18.53 13.87 11.50
N ASN A 296 18.95 14.69 10.53
CA ASN A 296 19.33 16.09 10.77
C ASN A 296 18.15 16.95 11.27
N VAL A 297 16.95 16.76 10.73
CA VAL A 297 15.74 17.46 11.17
C VAL A 297 15.36 17.05 12.58
N THR A 298 15.36 15.75 12.87
CA THR A 298 15.00 15.20 14.18
C THR A 298 15.91 15.72 15.27
N GLN A 299 17.23 15.60 15.09
CA GLN A 299 18.23 16.08 16.08
C GLN A 299 18.11 17.58 16.35
N LYS A 300 17.83 18.37 15.31
CA LYS A 300 17.84 19.83 15.43
C LYS A 300 16.53 20.40 15.98
N TYR A 301 15.39 19.83 15.56
CA TYR A 301 14.07 20.44 15.77
C TYR A 301 13.15 19.62 16.66
N PHE A 302 13.26 18.29 16.67
CA PHE A 302 12.31 17.43 17.38
C PHE A 302 12.83 17.01 18.75
N VAL A 303 14.06 16.49 18.86
CA VAL A 303 14.68 16.09 20.13
C VAL A 303 14.61 17.23 21.16
N ARG A 304 15.03 18.43 20.76
CA ARG A 304 15.02 19.62 21.64
C ARG A 304 13.63 20.08 22.04
N LYS A 305 12.63 19.90 21.18
CA LYS A 305 11.29 20.47 21.35
C LYS A 305 10.36 19.50 22.09
N PHE A 306 10.53 18.20 21.87
CA PHE A 306 9.62 17.16 22.34
C PHE A 306 10.27 16.17 23.32
N GLY A 307 11.58 16.25 23.55
CA GLY A 307 12.28 15.39 24.52
C GLY A 307 12.32 13.92 24.12
N VAL A 308 12.23 13.65 22.81
CA VAL A 308 12.51 12.34 22.19
C VAL A 308 14.00 12.15 21.97
#